data_AF-A0A9D7LU66-F1
#
_entry.id   AF-A0A9D7LU66-F1
#
_cell.length_a   1.000
_cell.length_b   1.000
_cell.length_c   1.000
_cell.angle_alpha   90.00
_cell.angle_beta   90.00
_cell.angle_gamma   90.00
#
_symmetry.space_group_name_H-M   'P 1'
#
loop_
_entity.id
_entity.type
_entity.pdbx_description
1 polymer ?
#
loop_
_entity_poly.entity_id
_entity_poly.type
_entity_poly.pdbx_seq_one_letter_code
_entity_poly.pdbx_strand_id
1 'polypeptide(L)'
;MLPIRHGRMMASPWNYYRGAAAVMADDLASRPHSGLLVQLCGDAYVLSFGLWATPEQNLMFDLSDFDETLPGPFEWDVQRLAARLVVAAREDGLKAATAERRWSRRWRLTGTARPATRR
;
A
#
# COMPACT_ATOMS: atom_id res chain seq x y z
N MET A 1 10.30 -9.15 22.62
CA MET A 1 9.43 -8.32 21.75
C MET A 1 8.85 -9.08 20.55
N LEU A 2 9.61 -9.92 19.84
CA LEU A 2 9.11 -10.69 18.67
C LEU A 2 7.88 -11.59 18.95
N PRO A 3 7.79 -12.35 20.06
CA PRO A 3 6.61 -13.19 20.32
C PRO A 3 5.31 -12.39 20.48
N ILE A 4 5.40 -11.20 21.08
CA ILE A 4 4.25 -10.30 21.26
C ILE A 4 3.83 -9.70 19.91
N ARG A 5 4.79 -9.32 19.06
CA ARG A 5 4.53 -8.85 17.70
C ARG A 5 3.79 -9.93 16.91
N HIS A 6 4.31 -11.15 16.88
CA HIS A 6 3.66 -12.26 16.18
C HIS A 6 2.28 -12.58 16.77
N GLY A 7 2.14 -12.57 18.10
CA GLY A 7 0.84 -12.75 18.76
C GLY A 7 -0.20 -11.72 18.31
N ARG A 8 0.18 -10.44 18.19
CA ARG A 8 -0.71 -9.38 17.68
C ARG A 8 -1.04 -9.54 16.19
N MET A 9 -0.05 -9.93 15.38
CA MET A 9 -0.23 -10.18 13.95
C MET A 9 -1.17 -11.36 13.67
N MET A 10 -1.17 -12.40 14.51
CA MET A 10 -2.03 -13.57 14.33
C MET A 10 -3.52 -13.31 14.63
N ALA A 11 -3.86 -12.18 15.25
CA ALA A 11 -5.23 -11.91 15.69
C ALA A 11 -6.21 -11.70 14.53
N SER A 12 -5.77 -11.17 13.38
CA SER A 12 -6.58 -11.08 12.17
C SER A 12 -5.72 -10.87 10.92
N PRO A 13 -6.25 -11.16 9.71
CA PRO A 13 -5.56 -10.86 8.46
C PRO A 13 -5.16 -9.39 8.34
N TRP A 14 -5.99 -8.46 8.83
CA TRP A 14 -5.67 -7.03 8.86
C TRP A 14 -4.45 -6.73 9.75
N ASN A 15 -4.40 -7.30 10.95
CA ASN A 15 -3.26 -7.15 11.85
C ASN A 15 -1.98 -7.79 11.28
N TYR A 16 -2.11 -8.91 10.56
CA TYR A 16 -0.98 -9.51 9.84
C TYR A 16 -0.43 -8.57 8.77
N TYR A 17 -1.30 -8.03 7.90
CA TYR A 17 -0.90 -7.10 6.84
C TYR A 17 -0.34 -5.77 7.36
N ARG A 18 -0.65 -5.40 8.61
CA ARG A 18 0.02 -4.28 9.32
C ARG A 18 1.49 -4.57 9.66
N GLY A 19 1.84 -5.81 10.00
CA GLY A 19 3.21 -6.16 10.43
C GLY A 19 4.07 -6.88 9.39
N ALA A 20 3.57 -7.13 8.17
CA ALA A 20 4.17 -7.99 7.16
C ALA A 20 4.94 -7.23 6.05
N ALA A 21 5.48 -6.06 6.36
CA ALA A 21 6.09 -5.18 5.36
C ALA A 21 7.27 -5.75 4.59
N ALA A 22 8.12 -6.52 5.27
CA ALA A 22 9.25 -7.20 4.65
C ALA A 22 8.79 -8.29 3.67
N VAL A 23 7.74 -9.04 4.03
CA VAL A 23 7.15 -10.06 3.15
C VAL A 23 6.57 -9.42 1.90
N MET A 24 5.86 -8.30 2.04
CA MET A 24 5.33 -7.59 0.88
C MET A 24 6.43 -6.99 0.00
N ALA A 25 7.51 -6.46 0.59
CA ALA A 25 8.66 -5.97 -0.16
C ALA A 25 9.32 -7.10 -0.96
N ASP A 26 9.47 -8.28 -0.37
CA ASP A 26 10.00 -9.48 -1.06
C ASP A 26 9.11 -9.90 -2.24
N ASP A 27 7.78 -9.95 -2.03
CA ASP A 27 6.79 -10.24 -3.07
C ASP A 27 6.85 -9.25 -4.25
N LEU A 28 7.17 -7.98 -3.97
CA LEU A 28 7.22 -6.91 -4.97
C LEU A 28 8.60 -6.75 -5.62
N ALA A 29 9.68 -7.17 -4.96
CA ALA A 29 11.06 -7.05 -5.44
C ALA A 29 11.29 -7.73 -6.79
N SER A 30 10.55 -8.82 -7.06
CA SER A 30 10.64 -9.57 -8.31
C SER A 30 9.78 -9.02 -9.45
N ARG A 31 8.97 -7.98 -9.20
CA ARG A 31 8.01 -7.46 -10.19
C ARG A 31 8.57 -6.29 -11.00
N PRO A 32 8.15 -6.15 -12.28
CA PRO A 32 8.45 -4.95 -13.05
C PRO A 32 7.92 -3.68 -12.36
N HIS A 33 8.72 -2.62 -12.36
CA HIS A 33 8.36 -1.30 -11.84
C HIS A 33 8.77 -0.21 -12.83
N SER A 34 8.21 0.99 -12.73
CA SER A 34 8.48 2.11 -13.65
C SER A 34 9.90 2.66 -13.56
N GLY A 35 10.60 2.39 -12.45
CA GLY A 35 11.91 2.98 -12.13
C GLY A 35 11.81 4.34 -11.44
N LEU A 36 10.61 4.82 -11.13
CA LEU A 36 10.39 6.02 -10.32
C LEU A 36 10.64 5.70 -8.85
N LEU A 37 11.85 5.97 -8.40
CA LEU A 37 12.31 5.72 -7.03
C LEU A 37 11.97 6.91 -6.13
N VAL A 38 11.36 6.62 -4.98
CA VAL A 38 11.01 7.59 -3.94
C VAL A 38 11.40 7.05 -2.58
N GLN A 39 11.40 7.90 -1.56
CA GLN A 39 11.39 7.44 -0.18
C GLN A 39 9.99 6.92 0.14
N LEU A 40 9.84 5.61 0.26
CA LEU A 40 8.55 5.00 0.57
C LEU A 40 8.16 5.30 2.01
N CYS A 41 6.86 5.44 2.27
CA CYS A 41 6.32 5.42 3.62
C CYS A 41 6.62 4.06 4.27
N GLY A 42 6.52 2.98 3.49
CA GLY A 42 6.81 1.64 3.96
C GLY A 42 5.67 1.04 4.78
N ASP A 43 4.76 1.83 5.35
CA ASP A 43 3.57 1.35 6.05
C ASP A 43 2.28 2.05 5.58
N ALA A 44 2.07 2.24 4.27
CA ALA A 44 0.88 2.96 3.79
C ALA A 44 -0.44 2.22 4.07
N TYR A 45 -1.40 2.83 4.79
CA TYR A 45 -2.79 2.36 4.96
C TYR A 45 -3.78 3.54 5.02
N VAL A 46 -5.09 3.27 4.94
CA VAL A 46 -6.10 4.35 4.90
C VAL A 46 -6.02 5.28 6.12
N LEU A 47 -5.80 4.72 7.31
CA LEU A 47 -5.78 5.49 8.56
C LEU A 47 -4.43 6.16 8.84
N SER A 48 -3.39 5.91 8.03
CA SER A 48 -2.17 6.72 8.09
C SER A 48 -2.35 8.06 7.38
N PHE A 49 -3.41 8.26 6.58
CA PHE A 49 -3.75 9.55 5.99
C PHE A 49 -4.61 10.37 6.94
N GLY A 50 -4.24 11.64 7.13
CA GLY A 50 -4.94 12.55 8.03
C GLY A 50 -4.99 13.97 7.50
N LEU A 51 -5.87 14.76 8.11
CA LEU A 51 -5.86 16.22 7.99
C LEU A 51 -5.24 16.79 9.27
N TRP A 52 -4.17 17.56 9.11
CA TRP A 52 -3.41 18.15 10.19
C TRP A 52 -3.50 19.66 10.11
N ALA A 53 -3.72 20.32 11.26
CA ALA A 53 -3.72 21.77 11.31
C ALA A 53 -2.28 22.29 11.28
N THR A 54 -1.98 23.20 10.35
CA THR A 54 -0.72 23.95 10.37
C THR A 54 -0.78 25.05 11.43
N PRO A 55 0.37 25.60 11.88
CA PRO A 55 0.39 26.75 12.79
C PRO A 55 -0.41 27.95 12.30
N GLU A 56 -0.53 28.10 10.98
CA GLU A 56 -1.31 29.13 10.29
C GLU A 56 -2.81 28.79 10.18
N GLN A 57 -3.28 27.75 10.88
CA GLN A 57 -4.67 27.27 10.89
C GLN A 57 -5.18 26.75 9.53
N ASN A 58 -4.27 26.34 8.65
CA ASN A 58 -4.64 25.65 7.41
C ASN A 58 -4.76 24.14 7.66
N LEU A 59 -5.66 23.46 6.94
CA LEU A 59 -5.73 22.00 6.94
C LEU A 59 -4.80 21.44 5.87
N MET A 60 -3.81 20.66 6.29
CA MET A 60 -2.87 19.96 5.42
C MET A 60 -3.22 18.47 5.37
N PHE A 61 -3.36 17.92 4.17
CA PHE A 61 -3.49 16.49 3.97
C PHE A 61 -2.10 15.86 3.97
N ASP A 62 -1.85 14.96 4.91
CA ASP A 62 -0.53 14.33 5.08
C ASP A 62 -0.65 12.86 5.52
N LEU A 63 0.49 12.17 5.47
CA LEU A 63 0.69 10.77 5.82
C LEU A 63 1.54 10.65 7.09
N SER A 64 1.19 9.72 7.99
CA SER A 64 1.97 9.38 9.18
C SER A 64 2.60 7.98 9.09
N ASP A 65 3.28 7.55 10.15
CA ASP A 65 3.81 6.19 10.36
C ASP A 65 4.96 5.78 9.39
N PHE A 66 6.07 6.52 9.46
CA PHE A 66 7.29 6.28 8.64
C PHE A 66 8.28 5.28 9.25
N ASP A 67 7.83 4.38 10.14
CA ASP A 67 8.72 3.46 10.87
C ASP A 67 9.39 2.41 9.97
N GLU A 68 8.87 2.19 8.76
CA GLU A 68 9.36 1.18 7.80
C GLU A 68 9.86 1.82 6.49
N THR A 69 10.25 3.09 6.56
CA THR A 69 10.63 3.90 5.39
C THR A 69 11.92 3.41 4.73
N LEU A 70 11.87 3.16 3.41
CA LEU A 70 13.00 2.70 2.59
C LEU A 70 12.92 3.29 1.18
N PRO A 71 14.05 3.53 0.49
CA PRO A 71 14.04 3.88 -0.92
C PRO A 71 13.48 2.73 -1.77
N GLY A 72 12.54 3.03 -2.67
CA GLY A 72 11.98 2.03 -3.56
C GLY A 72 11.02 2.59 -4.62
N PRO A 73 10.51 1.73 -5.51
CA PRO A 73 9.56 2.16 -6.53
C PRO A 73 8.25 2.63 -5.91
N PHE A 74 7.78 3.82 -6.30
CA PHE A 74 6.57 4.44 -5.71
C PHE A 74 5.32 3.54 -5.78
N GLU A 75 5.25 2.65 -6.77
CA GLU A 75 4.13 1.72 -6.95
C GLU A 75 3.96 0.78 -5.75
N TRP A 76 5.02 0.55 -4.97
CA TRP A 76 4.98 -0.36 -3.84
C TRP A 76 4.05 0.13 -2.74
N ASP A 77 4.08 1.42 -2.41
CA ASP A 77 3.15 2.01 -1.44
C ASP A 77 1.71 2.00 -1.96
N VAL A 78 1.51 2.25 -3.26
CA VAL A 78 0.17 2.21 -3.88
C VAL A 78 -0.41 0.79 -3.86
N GLN A 79 0.40 -0.21 -4.22
CA GLN A 79 0.00 -1.61 -4.20
C GLN A 79 -0.26 -2.10 -2.77
N ARG A 80 0.52 -1.64 -1.80
CA ARG A 80 0.33 -1.90 -0.36
C ARG A 80 -0.98 -1.34 0.15
N LEU A 81 -1.26 -0.07 -0.14
CA LEU A 81 -2.54 0.56 0.20
C LEU A 81 -3.71 -0.19 -0.43
N ALA A 82 -3.61 -0.56 -1.71
CA ALA A 82 -4.63 -1.31 -2.42
C ALA A 82 -4.90 -2.70 -1.82
N ALA A 83 -3.84 -3.44 -1.49
CA ALA A 83 -3.96 -4.76 -0.85
C ALA A 83 -4.67 -4.64 0.51
N ARG A 84 -4.29 -3.65 1.31
CA ARG A 84 -4.91 -3.40 2.63
C ARG A 84 -6.38 -3.04 2.54
N LEU A 85 -6.76 -2.21 1.58
CA LEU A 85 -8.17 -1.89 1.30
C LEU A 85 -8.99 -3.15 1.00
N VAL A 86 -8.44 -4.08 0.22
CA VAL A 86 -9.11 -5.35 -0.10
C VAL A 86 -9.22 -6.25 1.13
N VAL A 87 -8.18 -6.31 1.97
CA VAL A 87 -8.21 -7.10 3.22
C VAL A 87 -9.23 -6.54 4.20
N ALA A 88 -9.24 -5.22 4.45
CA ALA A 88 -10.24 -4.57 5.30
C ALA A 88 -11.66 -4.81 4.79
N ALA A 89 -11.90 -4.62 3.48
CA ALA A 89 -13.20 -4.86 2.88
C ALA A 89 -13.70 -6.31 3.08
N ARG A 90 -12.78 -7.29 3.01
CA ARG A 90 -13.11 -8.71 3.24
C ARG A 90 -13.43 -8.99 4.71
N GLU A 91 -12.71 -8.36 5.64
CA GLU A 91 -12.97 -8.48 7.08
C GLU A 91 -14.34 -7.89 7.45
N ASP A 92 -14.75 -6.79 6.80
CA ASP A 92 -16.09 -6.19 6.92
C ASP A 92 -17.20 -6.96 6.16
N GLY A 93 -16.88 -8.10 5.52
CA GLY A 93 -17.87 -8.91 4.81
C GLY A 93 -18.33 -8.34 3.46
N LEU A 94 -17.61 -7.37 2.88
CA LEU A 94 -17.91 -6.84 1.55
C LEU A 94 -17.60 -7.89 0.47
N LYS A 95 -18.59 -8.18 -0.40
CA LYS A 95 -18.50 -9.23 -1.42
C LYS A 95 -17.34 -8.99 -2.41
N ALA A 96 -16.45 -9.97 -2.53
CA ALA A 96 -15.26 -9.96 -3.41
C ALA A 96 -15.55 -9.62 -4.88
N ALA A 97 -16.72 -10.03 -5.39
CA ALA A 97 -17.17 -9.79 -6.77
C ALA A 97 -17.32 -8.29 -7.15
N THR A 98 -17.42 -7.40 -6.15
CA THR A 98 -17.45 -5.95 -6.34
C THR A 98 -16.03 -5.36 -6.44
N ALA A 99 -15.09 -5.89 -5.66
CA ALA A 99 -13.70 -5.42 -5.61
C ALA A 99 -12.88 -5.88 -6.84
N GLU A 100 -12.99 -7.15 -7.21
CA GLU A 100 -12.25 -7.75 -8.34
C GLU A 100 -12.64 -7.13 -9.69
N ARG A 101 -13.93 -6.85 -9.89
CA ARG A 101 -14.46 -6.32 -11.15
C ARG A 101 -13.96 -4.89 -11.44
N ARG A 102 -13.70 -4.11 -10.40
CA ARG A 102 -13.21 -2.72 -10.49
C ARG A 102 -11.70 -2.64 -10.66
N TRP A 103 -10.94 -3.53 -10.01
CA TRP A 103 -9.48 -3.57 -10.12
C TRP A 103 -9.00 -4.19 -11.44
N SER A 104 -9.60 -5.30 -11.87
CA SER A 104 -9.23 -5.98 -13.13
C SER A 104 -9.55 -5.16 -14.39
N ARG A 105 -10.54 -4.26 -14.35
CA ARG A 105 -10.82 -3.30 -15.44
C ARG A 105 -9.81 -2.14 -15.47
N ARG A 106 -9.43 -1.63 -14.30
CA ARG A 106 -8.54 -0.47 -14.19
C ARG A 106 -7.10 -0.82 -14.52
N TRP A 107 -6.61 -1.95 -14.02
CA TRP A 107 -5.26 -2.44 -14.31
C TRP A 107 -5.03 -2.73 -15.80
N ARG A 108 -6.05 -3.20 -16.52
CA ARG A 108 -5.99 -3.39 -17.98
C ARG A 108 -5.90 -2.10 -18.78
N LEU A 109 -6.34 -0.98 -18.23
CA LEU A 109 -6.28 0.33 -18.89
C LEU A 109 -4.96 1.06 -18.62
N THR A 110 -4.27 0.74 -17.52
CA THR A 110 -2.97 1.32 -17.16
C THR A 110 -1.77 0.46 -17.55
N GLY A 111 -1.99 -0.79 -17.98
CA GLY A 111 -0.94 -1.80 -18.19
C GLY A 111 -0.28 -1.86 -19.57
N THR A 112 -0.56 -0.94 -20.51
CA THR A 112 0.15 -0.89 -21.80
C THR A 112 1.07 0.32 -21.87
N ALA A 113 2.25 0.21 -21.23
CA ALA A 113 3.38 1.02 -21.61
C ALA A 113 3.81 0.61 -23.03
N ARG A 114 3.56 1.50 -24.00
CA ARG A 114 3.96 1.32 -25.40
C ARG A 114 5.49 1.48 -25.46
N PRO A 115 6.25 0.58 -26.11
CA PRO A 115 7.70 0.74 -26.22
C PRO A 115 8.00 2.02 -27.00
N ALA A 116 8.84 2.88 -26.41
CA ALA A 116 9.31 4.10 -27.05
C ALA A 116 10.14 3.75 -28.28
N THR A 117 9.58 3.97 -29.47
CA THR A 117 10.34 3.95 -30.72
C THR A 117 11.35 5.09 -30.71
N ARG A 118 12.64 4.71 -30.74
CA ARG A 118 13.76 5.61 -31.01
C ARG A 118 13.51 6.43 -32.27
N ARG A 119 13.79 7.72 -32.21
CA ARG A 119 14.23 8.53 -33.35
C ARG A 119 15.69 8.91 -33.13
#